data_AF-A0A3N5TIB6-F1
#
_entry.id   AF-A0A3N5TIB6-F1
#
_cell.length_a   1.000
_cell.length_b   1.000
_cell.length_c   1.000
_cell.angle_alpha   90.00
_cell.angle_beta   90.00
_cell.angle_gamma   90.00
#
_symmetry.space_group_name_H-M   'P 1'
#
loop_
_entity.id
_entity.type
_entity.pdbx_description
1 polymer ?
#
loop_
_entity_poly.entity_id
_entity_poly.type
_entity_poly.pdbx_seq_one_letter_code
_entity_poly.pdbx_strand_id
1 'polypeptide(L)' 'MQDFILLNSRPRCTLIQRFDGEVIVVGPRAASRETFMSLADAEKAIDERGWAIGFIHPSLKSEEA' A
#
# COMPACT_ATOMS: atom_id res chain seq x y z
N MET A 1 -7.69 17.12 14.17
CA MET A 1 -7.34 17.23 12.75
C MET A 1 -6.42 16.06 12.46
N GLN A 2 -6.82 15.08 11.65
CA GLN A 2 -5.90 14.01 11.24
C GLN A 2 -5.06 14.55 10.10
N ASP A 3 -3.78 14.80 10.37
CA ASP A 3 -2.79 15.20 9.37
C ASP A 3 -2.50 13.98 8.48
N PHE A 4 -3.15 13.93 7.33
CA PHE A 4 -2.80 12.96 6.29
C PHE A 4 -1.51 13.44 5.64
N ILE A 5 -0.46 12.63 5.68
CA ILE A 5 0.76 12.92 4.91
C ILE A 5 0.38 12.81 3.43
N LEU A 6 0.25 13.94 2.75
CA LEU A 6 -0.12 13.98 1.33
C LEU A 6 1.12 13.70 0.45
N LEU A 7 0.95 12.92 -0.62
CA LEU A 7 1.91 12.80 -1.74
C LEU A 7 1.17 13.31 -2.98
N ASN A 8 1.69 14.32 -3.68
CA ASN A 8 1.06 14.85 -4.90
C ASN A 8 -0.42 15.24 -4.69
N SER A 9 -0.75 15.89 -3.56
CA SER A 9 -2.12 16.27 -3.17
C SER A 9 -3.08 15.09 -2.94
N ARG A 10 -2.59 13.84 -2.91
CA ARG A 10 -3.37 12.63 -2.64
C ARG A 10 -2.99 12.03 -1.27
N PRO A 11 -3.93 11.35 -0.59
CA PRO A 11 -3.62 10.62 0.63
C PRO A 11 -2.59 9.53 0.38
N ARG A 12 -1.55 9.45 1.21
CA ARG A 12 -0.58 8.35 1.12
C ARG A 12 -1.15 7.05 1.66
N CYS A 13 -0.84 5.98 0.97
CA CYS A 13 -0.99 4.62 1.46
C CYS A 13 0.35 3.88 1.37
N THR A 14 0.48 2.85 2.18
CA THR A 14 1.63 1.93 2.19
C THR A 14 1.18 0.59 1.63
N LEU A 15 1.96 0.05 0.72
CA LEU A 15 1.78 -1.28 0.15
C LEU A 15 2.82 -2.22 0.75
N ILE A 16 2.36 -3.35 1.27
CA ILE A 16 3.18 -4.41 1.85
C ILE A 16 2.84 -5.70 1.10
N GLN A 17 3.73 -6.13 0.21
CA GLN A 17 3.60 -7.43 -0.43
C GLN A 17 4.22 -8.50 0.46
N ARG A 18 3.46 -9.56 0.75
CA ARG A 18 3.88 -10.72 1.53
C ARG A 18 4.46 -11.81 0.62
N PHE A 19 5.16 -12.78 1.21
CA PHE A 19 5.82 -13.87 0.50
C PHE A 19 4.88 -14.87 -0.18
N ASP A 20 3.64 -14.98 0.32
CA ASP A 20 2.57 -15.83 -0.22
C ASP A 20 1.86 -15.18 -1.43
N GLY A 21 2.31 -13.98 -1.84
CA GLY A 21 1.71 -13.21 -2.92
C GLY A 21 0.57 -12.31 -2.46
N GLU A 22 0.13 -12.40 -1.20
CA GLU A 22 -0.86 -11.48 -0.65
C GLU A 22 -0.28 -10.08 -0.51
N VAL A 23 -1.14 -9.08 -0.63
CA VAL A 23 -0.77 -7.68 -0.61
C VAL A 23 -1.63 -6.95 0.42
N ILE A 24 -0.98 -6.38 1.43
CA ILE A 24 -1.65 -5.56 2.45
C ILE A 24 -1.50 -4.10 2.07
N VAL A 25 -2.64 -3.41 1.94
CA VAL A 25 -2.70 -1.96 1.78
C VAL A 25 -3.05 -1.34 3.12
N VAL A 26 -2.18 -0.45 3.59
CA VAL A 26 -2.42 0.39 4.75
C VAL A 26 -2.73 1.80 4.25
N GLY A 27 -3.99 2.16 4.34
CA GLY A 27 -4.50 3.45 3.93
C GLY A 27 -4.12 4.60 4.88
N PRO A 28 -4.45 5.84 4.49
CA PRO A 28 -4.10 7.06 5.21
C PRO A 28 -4.79 7.21 6.57
N ARG A 29 -5.87 6.46 6.83
CA ARG A 29 -6.61 6.47 8.10
C ARG A 29 -6.19 5.27 8.93
N ALA A 30 -6.04 5.46 10.25
CA ALA A 30 -5.61 4.44 11.21
C ALA A 30 -6.43 3.12 11.17
N ALA A 31 -7.64 3.14 10.61
CA ALA A 31 -8.51 1.96 10.48
C ALA A 31 -8.60 1.38 9.04
N SER A 32 -7.93 1.96 8.06
CA SER A 32 -7.98 1.50 6.67
C SER A 32 -6.87 0.50 6.40
N ARG A 33 -7.09 -0.78 6.74
CA ARG A 33 -6.21 -1.89 6.37
C ARG A 33 -7.00 -2.91 5.57
N GLU A 34 -6.51 -3.23 4.39
CA GLU A 34 -7.12 -4.21 3.49
C GLU A 34 -6.07 -5.17 2.94
N THR A 35 -6.48 -6.42 2.71
CA THR A 35 -5.62 -7.44 2.12
C THR A 35 -6.20 -7.83 0.77
N PHE A 36 -5.32 -7.94 -0.22
CA PHE A 36 -5.62 -8.32 -1.59
C PHE A 36 -4.80 -9.57 -1.94
N MET A 37 -5.33 -10.41 -2.82
CA MET A 37 -4.62 -11.62 -3.27
C MET A 37 -3.58 -11.34 -4.35
N SER A 38 -3.60 -10.16 -4.98
CA SER A 38 -2.67 -9.78 -6.02
C SER A 38 -2.30 -8.29 -5.92
N LEU A 39 -1.11 -7.95 -6.43
CA LEU A 39 -0.66 -6.55 -6.52
C LEU A 39 -1.57 -5.74 -7.46
N ALA A 40 -2.00 -6.32 -8.58
CA ALA A 40 -2.85 -5.66 -9.55
C ALA A 40 -4.21 -5.24 -8.96
N ASP A 41 -4.83 -6.10 -8.15
CA ASP A 41 -6.08 -5.78 -7.45
C ASP A 41 -5.87 -4.66 -6.42
N ALA A 42 -4.74 -4.70 -5.71
CA ALA A 42 -4.39 -3.68 -4.73
C ALA A 42 -4.13 -2.31 -5.39
N GLU A 43 -3.38 -2.28 -6.49
CA GLU A 43 -3.10 -1.06 -7.25
C GLU A 43 -4.38 -0.43 -7.82
N LYS A 44 -5.27 -1.27 -8.36
CA LYS A 44 -6.57 -0.82 -8.86
C LYS A 44 -7.41 -0.21 -7.74
N ALA A 45 -7.49 -0.86 -6.57
CA ALA A 45 -8.23 -0.35 -5.43
C ALA A 45 -7.65 0.97 -4.89
N ILE A 46 -6.34 1.18 -4.96
CA ILE A 46 -5.65 2.42 -4.58
C ILE A 46 -5.99 3.55 -5.56
N ASP A 47 -5.99 3.27 -6.87
CA ASP A 47 -6.33 4.25 -7.91
C ASP A 47 -7.80 4.66 -7.85
N GLU A 48 -8.73 3.71 -7.69
CA GLU A 48 -10.18 3.98 -7.53
C GLU A 48 -10.48 4.87 -6.32
N ARG A 49 -9.61 4.83 -5.29
CA ARG A 49 -9.74 5.65 -4.07
C ARG A 49 -8.99 6.98 -4.15
N GLY A 50 -8.29 7.24 -5.25
CA GLY A 50 -7.49 8.43 -5.44
C GLY A 50 -6.32 8.53 -4.46
N TRP A 51 -5.82 7.40 -3.98
CA TRP A 51 -4.66 7.36 -3.09
C TRP A 51 -3.36 7.37 -3.89
N ALA A 52 -2.26 7.67 -3.21
CA ALA A 52 -0.92 7.58 -3.77
C ALA A 52 -0.10 6.57 -2.98
N ILE A 53 0.63 5.72 -3.68
CA ILE A 53 1.56 4.76 -3.08
C ILE A 53 2.79 5.54 -2.61
N GLY A 54 2.94 5.69 -1.30
CA GLY A 54 4.07 6.40 -0.71
C GLY A 54 5.28 5.52 -0.45
N PHE A 55 5.05 4.23 -0.21
CA PHE A 55 6.11 3.25 0.07
C PHE A 55 5.65 1.87 -0.39
N ILE A 56 6.51 1.21 -1.15
CA ILE A 56 6.39 -0.21 -1.48
C ILE A 56 7.41 -0.91 -0.60
N HIS A 57 6.96 -1.72 0.35
CA HIS A 57 7.85 -2.64 1.05
C HIS A 57 7.88 -3.94 0.23
N PRO A 58 8.88 -4.17 -0.63
CA PRO A 58 9.11 -5.52 -1.11
C PRO A 58 9.45 -6.35 0.11
N SER A 59 8.75 -7.47 0.30
CA SER A 59 9.24 -8.46 1.24
C SER A 59 10.66 -8.82 0.80
N LEU A 60 11.66 -8.53 1.65
CA LEU A 60 13.05 -8.88 1.41
C LEU A 60 13.12 -10.35 1.03
N LYS A 61 13.24 -10.65 -0.27
CA LYS A 61 14.28 -11.59 -0.63
C LYS A 61 15.57 -10.86 -0.29
N SER A 62 16.11 -11.17 0.87
CA SER A 62 17.56 -11.21 1.00
C SER A 62 18.03 -12.07 -0.18
N GLU A 63 18.42 -11.42 -1.26
CA GLU A 63 19.35 -12.03 -2.18
C GLU A 63 20.70 -11.89 -1.47
N GLU A 64 20.97 -12.89 -0.63
CA GLU A 64 22.35 -13.26 -0.30
C GLU A 64 23.00 -13.71 -1.61
N ALA A 65 24.02 -12.96 -2.05
CA ALA A 65 25.23 -13.37 -2.79
C ALA A 65 25.66 -12.32 -3.83
#